data_AF-A0A7G1G4X6-F1
#
_entry.id   AF-A0A7G1G4X6-F1
#
_cell.length_a   1.000
_cell.length_b   1.000
_cell.length_c   1.000
_cell.angle_alpha   90.00
_cell.angle_beta   90.00
_cell.angle_gamma   90.00
#
_symmetry.space_group_name_H-M   'P 1'
#
loop_
_entity.id
_entity.type
_entity.pdbx_description
1 polymer ?
#
loop_
_entity_poly.entity_id
_entity_poly.type
_entity_poly.pdbx_seq_one_letter_code
_entity_poly.pdbx_strand_id
1 'polypeptide(L)'
;MLGIAGYYLDKQGNHRLSFEDKNTNNIFDNKIKLMDKTYELLDKKFGNLVKTPIIFGGNMVLHRNTIEKVSFDPYNTRGEDIDYLINAKMEGLSFFLDKSLNIIHLPPEYNESNKINVCKLKQDILRFFYEKEKIEYSKNIEELNSIDIEKLKPYPGEFFEEKNFKDAEEKLLNILEKNEVKEFINYAKLRAKELSPKYFEFRILWKNLFKDLKKEILK
;
A
#
# COMPACT_ATOMS: atom_id res chain seq x y z
N MET A 1 17.00 11.35 3.46
CA MET A 1 15.84 11.10 2.58
C MET A 1 16.30 10.15 1.48
N LEU A 2 15.52 9.11 1.16
CA LEU A 2 15.96 8.07 0.21
C LEU A 2 14.93 7.78 -0.90
N GLY A 3 13.71 8.27 -0.77
CA GLY A 3 12.71 8.28 -1.85
C GLY A 3 11.84 9.53 -1.77
N ILE A 4 11.51 10.08 -2.94
CA ILE A 4 10.58 11.19 -3.12
C ILE A 4 9.43 10.68 -3.98
N ALA A 5 8.20 11.02 -3.63
CA ALA A 5 7.03 10.86 -4.48
C ALA A 5 6.39 12.22 -4.74
N GLY A 6 5.56 12.30 -5.78
CA GLY A 6 4.78 13.49 -6.10
C GLY A 6 3.31 13.16 -6.32
N TYR A 7 2.46 14.18 -6.36
CA TYR A 7 1.04 13.97 -6.61
C TYR A 7 0.76 13.47 -8.03
N TYR A 8 -0.28 12.65 -8.16
CA TYR A 8 -0.97 12.48 -9.44
C TYR A 8 -2.04 13.55 -9.55
N LEU A 9 -2.10 14.20 -10.72
CA LEU A 9 -3.13 15.18 -11.06
C LEU A 9 -4.10 14.57 -12.07
N ASP A 10 -5.37 14.91 -11.95
CA ASP A 10 -6.35 14.69 -13.00
C ASP A 10 -6.09 15.60 -14.22
N LYS A 11 -6.91 15.45 -15.27
CA LYS A 11 -6.84 16.28 -16.48
C LYS A 11 -7.12 17.78 -16.23
N GLN A 12 -7.69 18.14 -15.08
CA GLN A 12 -7.93 19.52 -14.63
C GLN A 12 -6.80 20.06 -13.74
N GLY A 13 -5.82 19.24 -13.37
CA GLY A 13 -4.72 19.62 -12.48
C GLY A 13 -5.03 19.41 -10.99
N ASN A 14 -6.10 18.72 -10.61
CA ASN A 14 -6.43 18.44 -9.21
C ASN A 14 -5.88 17.08 -8.77
N HIS A 15 -5.32 16.99 -7.56
CA HIS A 15 -4.94 15.72 -6.93
C HIS A 15 -6.00 15.15 -5.98
N ARG A 16 -7.03 15.94 -5.65
CA ARG A 16 -8.10 15.54 -4.73
C ARG A 16 -9.04 14.54 -5.40
N LEU A 17 -9.49 13.55 -4.64
CA LEU A 17 -10.33 12.48 -5.16
C LEU A 17 -11.81 12.82 -4.94
N SER A 18 -12.62 12.61 -5.97
CA SER A 18 -14.08 12.68 -5.86
C SER A 18 -14.64 11.33 -5.40
N PHE A 19 -15.61 11.37 -4.49
CA PHE A 19 -16.31 10.19 -3.99
C PHE A 19 -17.70 10.57 -3.49
N GLU A 20 -18.62 9.62 -3.54
CA GLU A 20 -19.92 9.73 -2.89
C GLU A 20 -19.77 9.37 -1.40
N ASP A 21 -20.29 10.22 -0.50
CA ASP A 21 -20.31 9.89 0.92
C ASP A 21 -21.42 8.89 1.21
N LYS A 22 -21.05 7.62 1.36
CA LYS A 22 -21.98 6.49 1.52
C LYS A 22 -22.57 6.37 2.93
N ASN A 23 -22.31 7.33 3.83
CA ASN A 23 -22.75 7.33 5.23
C ASN A 23 -22.64 5.96 5.91
N THR A 24 -21.50 5.30 5.71
CA THR A 24 -21.18 3.96 6.23
C THR A 24 -19.89 4.03 7.03
N ASN A 25 -19.76 3.17 8.03
CA ASN A 25 -18.53 3.04 8.81
C ASN A 25 -17.57 1.99 8.24
N ASN A 26 -17.98 1.24 7.21
CA ASN A 26 -17.16 0.18 6.62
C ASN A 26 -15.94 0.76 5.88
N ILE A 27 -14.74 0.32 6.23
CA ILE A 27 -13.50 0.87 5.65
C ILE A 27 -13.34 0.62 4.15
N PHE A 28 -13.90 -0.48 3.60
CA PHE A 28 -13.82 -0.78 2.17
C PHE A 28 -14.70 0.15 1.33
N ASP A 29 -15.83 0.58 1.89
CA ASP A 29 -16.65 1.64 1.26
C ASP A 29 -15.98 3.01 1.35
N ASN A 30 -15.25 3.26 2.44
CA ASN A 30 -14.59 4.54 2.70
C ASN A 30 -13.17 4.64 2.13
N LYS A 31 -12.67 3.66 1.38
CA LYS A 31 -11.28 3.64 0.90
C LYS A 31 -10.85 4.94 0.21
N ILE A 32 -11.65 5.42 -0.75
CA ILE A 32 -11.34 6.65 -1.50
C ILE A 32 -11.40 7.88 -0.57
N LYS A 33 -12.38 7.92 0.34
CA LYS A 33 -12.51 8.96 1.36
C LYS A 33 -11.29 9.01 2.30
N LEU A 34 -10.76 7.85 2.69
CA LEU A 34 -9.56 7.75 3.51
C LEU A 34 -8.31 8.22 2.74
N MET A 35 -8.17 7.84 1.46
CA MET A 35 -7.09 8.32 0.60
C MET A 35 -7.14 9.85 0.43
N ASP A 36 -8.30 10.41 0.14
CA ASP A 36 -8.48 11.86 -0.01
C ASP A 36 -8.22 12.62 1.29
N LYS A 37 -8.65 12.07 2.43
CA LYS A 37 -8.30 12.62 3.75
C LYS A 37 -6.79 12.60 4.00
N THR A 38 -6.07 11.58 3.53
CA THR A 38 -4.60 11.56 3.59
C THR A 38 -4.03 12.73 2.77
N TYR A 39 -4.54 13.01 1.57
CA TYR A 39 -4.08 14.14 0.76
C TYR A 39 -4.34 15.48 1.45
N GLU A 40 -5.53 15.68 2.00
CA GLU A 40 -5.86 16.88 2.75
C GLU A 40 -4.89 17.13 3.91
N LEU A 41 -4.53 16.09 4.66
CA LEU A 41 -3.56 16.19 5.75
C LEU A 41 -2.16 16.50 5.24
N LEU A 42 -1.75 15.95 4.09
CA LEU A 42 -0.46 16.24 3.47
C LEU A 42 -0.39 17.70 2.98
N ASP A 43 -1.46 18.20 2.38
CA ASP A 43 -1.58 19.59 1.94
C ASP A 43 -1.41 20.57 3.10
N LYS A 44 -2.03 20.25 4.26
CA LYS A 44 -1.97 21.05 5.49
C LYS A 44 -0.60 21.05 6.18
N LYS A 45 0.29 20.08 5.89
CA LYS A 45 1.63 20.06 6.49
C LYS A 45 2.47 21.23 5.98
N PHE A 46 3.25 21.86 6.85
CA PHE A 46 4.15 22.95 6.47
C PHE A 46 5.30 22.46 5.58
N GLY A 47 5.66 23.28 4.58
CA GLY A 47 6.75 22.99 3.63
C GLY A 47 6.32 22.22 2.38
N ASN A 48 7.20 22.22 1.38
CA ASN A 48 6.97 21.54 0.10
C ASN A 48 7.26 20.03 0.19
N LEU A 49 8.21 19.63 1.03
CA LEU A 49 8.67 18.26 1.15
C LEU A 49 8.27 17.70 2.52
N VAL A 50 7.35 16.74 2.54
CA VAL A 50 6.71 16.26 3.78
C VAL A 50 6.74 14.74 3.86
N LYS A 51 6.94 14.18 5.06
CA LYS A 51 6.84 12.72 5.24
C LYS A 51 5.43 12.24 4.89
N THR A 52 5.35 11.17 4.11
CA THR A 52 4.10 10.65 3.56
C THR A 52 3.85 9.18 3.89
N PRO A 53 2.59 8.77 4.12
CA PRO A 53 2.16 7.38 4.17
C PRO A 53 1.69 6.83 2.83
N ILE A 54 1.62 7.67 1.78
CA ILE A 54 1.16 7.33 0.43
C ILE A 54 2.17 7.79 -0.61
N ILE A 55 2.41 6.93 -1.59
CA ILE A 55 3.30 7.16 -2.74
C ILE A 55 2.64 6.56 -3.98
N PHE A 56 3.10 6.98 -5.16
CA PHE A 56 2.54 6.55 -6.44
C PHE A 56 3.66 6.08 -7.36
N GLY A 57 3.64 4.80 -7.72
CA GLY A 57 4.76 4.15 -8.45
C GLY A 57 5.25 4.90 -9.69
N GLY A 58 4.34 5.51 -10.45
CA GLY A 58 4.65 6.25 -11.67
C GLY A 58 5.17 7.68 -11.46
N ASN A 59 5.16 8.20 -10.23
CA ASN A 59 5.74 9.51 -9.90
C ASN A 59 6.59 9.42 -8.63
N MET A 60 7.66 8.64 -8.74
CA MET A 60 8.63 8.41 -7.67
C MET A 60 10.06 8.56 -8.16
N VAL A 61 10.89 9.17 -7.33
CA VAL A 61 12.34 9.25 -7.48
C VAL A 61 12.96 8.42 -6.36
N LEU A 62 13.71 7.38 -6.73
CA LEU A 62 14.36 6.48 -5.79
C LEU A 62 15.86 6.68 -5.82
N HIS A 63 16.45 6.92 -4.65
CA HIS A 63 17.90 6.85 -4.51
C HIS A 63 18.37 5.41 -4.74
N ARG A 64 19.54 5.22 -5.36
CA ARG A 64 20.13 3.90 -5.61
C ARG A 64 20.16 3.02 -4.35
N ASN A 65 20.62 3.55 -3.23
CA ASN A 65 20.64 2.84 -1.95
C ASN A 65 19.26 2.32 -1.49
N THR A 66 18.15 2.93 -1.92
CA THR A 66 16.80 2.42 -1.63
C THR A 66 16.55 1.15 -2.42
N ILE A 67 16.81 1.19 -3.73
CA ILE A 67 16.63 0.05 -4.63
C ILE A 67 17.49 -1.13 -4.18
N GLU A 68 18.72 -0.88 -3.74
CA GLU A 68 19.63 -1.94 -3.28
C GLU A 68 19.21 -2.56 -1.94
N LYS A 69 18.47 -1.82 -1.10
CA LYS A 69 18.07 -2.27 0.24
C LYS A 69 16.65 -2.84 0.30
N VAL A 70 15.75 -2.33 -0.54
CA VAL A 70 14.31 -2.61 -0.52
C VAL A 70 13.95 -3.30 -1.83
N SER A 71 13.35 -4.48 -1.73
CA SER A 71 12.78 -5.20 -2.86
C SER A 71 11.31 -4.80 -3.07
N PHE A 72 10.87 -4.79 -4.32
CA PHE A 72 9.43 -4.97 -4.61
C PHE A 72 9.00 -6.37 -4.16
N ASP A 73 7.78 -6.47 -3.64
CA ASP A 73 7.24 -7.73 -3.15
C ASP A 73 6.61 -8.52 -4.31
N PRO A 74 7.17 -9.70 -4.69
CA PRO A 74 6.64 -10.48 -5.80
C PRO A 74 5.26 -11.10 -5.49
N TYR A 75 4.82 -11.09 -4.23
CA TYR A 75 3.57 -11.70 -3.78
C TYR A 75 2.43 -10.70 -3.62
N ASN A 76 2.67 -9.40 -3.85
CA ASN A 76 1.66 -8.34 -3.82
C ASN A 76 1.61 -7.58 -5.14
N THR A 77 0.73 -8.00 -6.05
CA THR A 77 0.60 -7.45 -7.41
C THR A 77 -0.37 -6.29 -7.53
N ARG A 78 -0.93 -5.81 -6.41
CA ARG A 78 -1.85 -4.67 -6.38
C ARG A 78 -1.54 -3.80 -5.19
N GLY A 79 -1.18 -2.54 -5.44
CA GLY A 79 -0.76 -1.63 -4.37
C GLY A 79 0.71 -1.80 -4.00
N GLU A 80 1.49 -2.27 -4.97
CA GLU A 80 2.92 -2.49 -4.94
C GLU A 80 3.71 -1.24 -4.53
N ASP A 81 3.19 -0.05 -4.81
CA ASP A 81 3.80 1.22 -4.42
C ASP A 81 3.71 1.45 -2.90
N ILE A 82 2.53 1.36 -2.32
CA ILE A 82 2.33 1.45 -0.87
C ILE A 82 3.07 0.30 -0.16
N ASP A 83 3.02 -0.90 -0.72
CA ASP A 83 3.77 -2.05 -0.21
C ASP A 83 5.27 -1.76 -0.16
N TYR A 84 5.83 -1.18 -1.23
CA TYR A 84 7.23 -0.76 -1.29
C TYR A 84 7.55 0.32 -0.23
N LEU A 85 6.64 1.25 0.04
CA LEU A 85 6.79 2.22 1.13
C LEU A 85 6.81 1.54 2.51
N ILE A 86 5.96 0.54 2.72
CA ILE A 86 5.91 -0.25 3.96
C ILE A 86 7.22 -1.01 4.12
N ASN A 87 7.69 -1.69 3.08
CA ASN A 87 8.97 -2.41 3.05
C ASN A 87 10.14 -1.46 3.33
N ALA A 88 10.15 -0.27 2.74
CA ALA A 88 11.15 0.75 3.00
C ALA A 88 11.14 1.24 4.46
N LYS A 89 9.95 1.37 5.08
CA LYS A 89 9.84 1.71 6.51
C LYS A 89 10.41 0.62 7.41
N MET A 90 10.21 -0.66 7.08
CA MET A 90 10.85 -1.78 7.80
C MET A 90 12.39 -1.67 7.75
N GLU A 91 12.93 -1.21 6.63
CA GLU A 91 14.37 -0.91 6.47
C GLU A 91 14.85 0.38 7.15
N GLY A 92 13.97 1.08 7.87
CA GLY A 92 14.29 2.35 8.52
C GLY A 92 14.37 3.54 7.55
N LEU A 93 13.89 3.36 6.32
CA LEU A 93 13.85 4.39 5.30
C LEU A 93 12.51 5.12 5.31
N SER A 94 12.54 6.39 4.92
CA SER A 94 11.35 7.24 4.83
C SER A 94 11.19 7.80 3.43
N PHE A 95 9.95 7.78 2.96
CA PHE A 95 9.51 8.52 1.79
C PHE A 95 8.99 9.90 2.18
N PHE A 96 9.21 10.83 1.26
CA PHE A 96 8.69 12.18 1.33
C PHE A 96 7.85 12.44 0.09
N LEU A 97 6.78 13.20 0.27
CA LEU A 97 6.01 13.77 -0.81
C LEU A 97 6.54 15.18 -1.08
N ASP A 98 6.95 15.45 -2.30
CA ASP A 98 7.19 16.79 -2.80
C ASP A 98 5.91 17.29 -3.47
N LYS A 99 5.29 18.32 -2.88
CA LYS A 99 4.03 18.92 -3.38
C LYS A 99 4.19 19.57 -4.76
N SER A 100 5.41 19.91 -5.16
CA SER A 100 5.72 20.48 -6.47
C SER A 100 6.02 19.41 -7.53
N LEU A 101 6.39 18.20 -7.12
CA LEU A 101 6.56 17.07 -8.02
C LEU A 101 5.17 16.54 -8.37
N ASN A 102 4.80 16.58 -9.64
CA ASN A 102 3.50 16.11 -10.10
C ASN A 102 3.54 15.59 -11.53
N ILE A 103 2.62 14.67 -11.84
CA ILE A 103 2.34 14.21 -13.20
C ILE A 103 0.84 14.20 -13.44
N ILE A 104 0.42 14.44 -14.69
CA ILE A 104 -0.97 14.21 -15.10
C ILE A 104 -1.16 12.71 -15.29
N HIS A 105 -2.03 12.12 -14.47
CA HIS A 105 -2.38 10.70 -14.54
C HIS A 105 -3.76 10.55 -15.18
N LEU A 106 -3.78 9.98 -16.39
CA LEU A 106 -5.00 9.67 -17.12
C LEU A 106 -5.27 8.16 -17.00
N PRO A 107 -6.09 7.72 -16.02
CA PRO A 107 -6.43 6.31 -15.93
C PRO A 107 -7.15 5.88 -17.21
N PRO A 108 -6.93 4.65 -17.70
CA PRO A 108 -7.63 4.16 -18.88
C PRO A 108 -9.14 4.19 -18.66
N GLU A 109 -9.90 4.52 -19.71
CA GLU A 109 -11.35 4.50 -19.69
C GLU A 109 -11.84 3.08 -19.41
N TYR A 110 -12.16 2.79 -18.16
CA TYR A 110 -12.92 1.59 -17.83
C TYR A 110 -14.40 1.93 -18.02
N ASN A 111 -15.15 1.06 -18.70
CA ASN A 111 -16.61 1.16 -18.70
C ASN A 111 -17.09 1.03 -17.25
N GLU A 112 -17.37 2.18 -16.61
CA GLU A 112 -17.92 2.33 -15.28
C GLU A 112 -19.39 1.89 -15.25
N SER A 113 -19.69 0.66 -15.68
CA SER A 113 -20.94 0.06 -15.28
C SER A 113 -20.87 -0.08 -13.75
N ASN A 114 -21.80 0.60 -13.06
CA ASN A 114 -22.03 0.69 -11.60
C ASN A 114 -22.16 -0.65 -10.83
N LYS A 115 -21.63 -1.76 -11.35
CA LYS A 115 -21.47 -3.00 -10.62
C LYS A 115 -20.28 -2.85 -9.70
N ILE A 116 -20.50 -3.06 -8.41
CA ILE A 116 -19.43 -3.37 -7.46
C ILE A 116 -18.54 -4.41 -8.16
N ASN A 117 -17.31 -4.01 -8.51
CA ASN A 117 -16.38 -4.93 -9.13
C ASN A 117 -15.88 -5.83 -8.01
N VAL A 118 -16.61 -6.92 -7.78
CA VAL A 118 -16.31 -7.92 -6.74
C VAL A 118 -14.87 -8.38 -6.86
N CYS A 119 -14.31 -8.47 -8.07
CA CYS A 119 -12.91 -8.79 -8.28
C CYS A 119 -11.97 -7.71 -7.68
N LYS A 120 -12.22 -6.42 -7.93
CA LYS A 120 -11.44 -5.32 -7.32
C LYS A 120 -11.54 -5.34 -5.79
N LEU A 121 -12.73 -5.56 -5.23
CA LEU A 121 -12.92 -5.68 -3.79
C LEU A 121 -12.15 -6.87 -3.21
N LYS A 122 -12.29 -8.06 -3.82
CA LYS A 122 -11.54 -9.26 -3.41
C LYS A 122 -10.02 -9.03 -3.47
N GLN A 123 -9.52 -8.35 -4.51
CA GLN A 123 -8.10 -8.01 -4.62
C GLN A 123 -7.66 -7.03 -3.52
N ASP A 124 -8.46 -6.01 -3.20
CA ASP A 124 -8.17 -5.08 -2.10
C ASP A 124 -8.15 -5.83 -0.74
N ILE A 125 -9.08 -6.76 -0.51
CA ILE A 125 -9.10 -7.60 0.71
C ILE A 125 -7.85 -8.46 0.79
N LEU A 126 -7.49 -9.17 -0.29
CA LEU A 126 -6.29 -10.01 -0.33
C LEU A 126 -5.02 -9.19 -0.05
N ARG A 127 -4.92 -8.00 -0.64
CA ARG A 127 -3.83 -7.05 -0.43
C ARG A 127 -3.74 -6.63 1.03
N PHE A 128 -4.81 -6.07 1.61
CA PHE A 128 -4.73 -5.51 2.96
C PHE A 128 -4.57 -6.56 4.05
N PHE A 129 -5.14 -7.77 3.87
CA PHE A 129 -4.88 -8.87 4.79
C PHE A 129 -3.41 -9.32 4.72
N TYR A 130 -2.85 -9.41 3.52
CA TYR A 130 -1.45 -9.74 3.31
C TYR A 130 -0.51 -8.68 3.89
N GLU A 131 -0.71 -7.40 3.58
CA GLU A 131 0.10 -6.30 4.12
C GLU A 131 0.03 -6.25 5.65
N LYS A 132 -1.16 -6.43 6.25
CA LYS A 132 -1.33 -6.50 7.70
C LYS A 132 -0.53 -7.66 8.31
N GLU A 133 -0.67 -8.87 7.79
CA GLU A 133 0.07 -10.05 8.26
C GLU A 133 1.59 -9.85 8.09
N LYS A 134 2.02 -9.25 6.98
CA LYS A 134 3.43 -8.95 6.73
C LYS A 134 4.00 -7.97 7.74
N ILE A 135 3.24 -6.94 8.11
CA ILE A 135 3.63 -6.00 9.17
C ILE A 135 3.74 -6.73 10.51
N GLU A 136 2.77 -7.58 10.86
CA GLU A 136 2.84 -8.37 12.09
C GLU A 136 4.02 -9.33 12.10
N TYR A 137 4.26 -10.06 11.01
CA TYR A 137 5.40 -10.98 10.88
C TYR A 137 6.74 -10.25 11.02
N SER A 138 6.85 -9.04 10.48
CA SER A 138 8.08 -8.24 10.55
C SER A 138 8.54 -7.94 11.98
N LYS A 139 7.62 -7.93 12.96
CA LYS A 139 7.94 -7.69 14.38
C LYS A 139 8.81 -8.80 14.99
N ASN A 140 8.84 -9.98 14.37
CA ASN A 140 9.63 -11.12 14.80
C ASN A 140 11.05 -11.15 14.17
N ILE A 141 11.41 -10.14 13.37
CA ILE A 141 12.70 -10.07 12.68
C ILE A 141 13.52 -8.94 13.30
N GLU A 142 14.57 -9.29 14.05
CA GLU A 142 15.37 -8.34 14.85
C GLU A 142 16.01 -7.23 14.02
N GLU A 143 16.37 -7.48 12.76
CA GLU A 143 17.03 -6.51 11.89
C GLU A 143 16.06 -5.49 11.26
N LEU A 144 14.76 -5.60 11.52
CA LEU A 144 13.74 -4.72 10.98
C LEU A 144 13.22 -3.71 12.01
N ASN A 145 12.83 -2.56 11.50
CA ASN A 145 12.19 -1.53 12.30
C ASN A 145 10.70 -1.84 12.44
N SER A 146 10.20 -1.74 13.67
CA SER A 146 8.75 -1.80 13.93
C SER A 146 8.03 -0.67 13.20
N ILE A 147 6.93 -1.02 12.53
CA ILE A 147 6.09 -0.04 11.85
C ILE A 147 5.06 0.52 12.82
N ASP A 148 5.08 1.84 12.96
CA ASP A 148 4.04 2.59 13.65
C ASP A 148 2.85 2.82 12.71
N ILE A 149 1.75 2.10 12.94
CA ILE A 149 0.53 2.16 12.13
C ILE A 149 -0.10 3.56 12.15
N GLU A 150 0.04 4.32 13.24
CA GLU A 150 -0.48 5.69 13.32
C GLU A 150 0.19 6.60 12.28
N LYS A 151 1.47 6.36 11.97
CA LYS A 151 2.17 7.08 10.90
C LYS A 151 1.73 6.69 9.50
N LEU A 152 0.90 5.67 9.35
CA LEU A 152 0.26 5.25 8.10
C LEU A 152 -1.19 5.73 8.00
N LYS A 153 -1.77 6.31 9.05
CA LYS A 153 -3.15 6.80 9.03
C LYS A 153 -3.29 8.15 8.31
N PRO A 154 -4.45 8.42 7.69
CA PRO A 154 -5.63 7.55 7.62
C PRO A 154 -5.48 6.40 6.61
N TYR A 155 -4.96 6.67 5.41
CA TYR A 155 -4.66 5.64 4.42
C TYR A 155 -3.14 5.44 4.24
N PRO A 156 -2.64 4.18 4.23
CA PRO A 156 -3.38 2.91 4.32
C PRO A 156 -3.69 2.44 5.75
N GLY A 157 -3.24 3.14 6.78
CA GLY A 157 -3.17 2.65 8.17
C GLY A 157 -4.49 2.12 8.76
N GLU A 158 -5.64 2.70 8.42
CA GLU A 158 -6.96 2.21 8.88
C GLU A 158 -7.27 0.77 8.43
N PHE A 159 -6.66 0.29 7.34
CA PHE A 159 -6.79 -1.10 6.89
C PHE A 159 -5.93 -2.08 7.69
N PHE A 160 -5.00 -1.61 8.50
CA PHE A 160 -4.16 -2.47 9.33
C PHE A 160 -4.72 -2.66 10.74
N GLU A 161 -5.87 -2.05 11.04
CA GLU A 161 -6.64 -2.26 12.26
C GLU A 161 -7.35 -3.62 12.30
N GLU A 162 -7.75 -4.07 13.49
CA GLU A 162 -8.45 -5.37 13.67
C GLU A 162 -9.81 -5.42 12.96
N LYS A 163 -10.51 -4.28 12.86
CA LYS A 163 -11.83 -4.17 12.21
C LYS A 163 -11.82 -4.58 10.74
N ASN A 164 -10.66 -4.56 10.06
CA ASN A 164 -10.55 -4.88 8.64
C ASN A 164 -11.19 -6.23 8.28
N PHE A 165 -10.94 -7.29 9.06
CA PHE A 165 -11.51 -8.61 8.77
C PHE A 165 -13.04 -8.61 8.80
N LYS A 166 -13.62 -7.94 9.79
CA LYS A 166 -15.07 -7.85 9.98
C LYS A 166 -15.69 -7.00 8.87
N ASP A 167 -15.10 -5.85 8.56
CA ASP A 167 -15.59 -4.97 7.50
C ASP A 167 -15.51 -5.65 6.11
N ALA A 168 -14.48 -6.46 5.86
CA ALA A 168 -14.37 -7.26 4.64
C ALA A 168 -15.51 -8.28 4.53
N GLU A 169 -15.78 -9.02 5.61
CA GLU A 169 -16.84 -10.02 5.66
C GLU A 169 -18.23 -9.38 5.48
N GLU A 170 -18.53 -8.32 6.24
CA GLU A 170 -19.79 -7.56 6.13
C GLU A 170 -19.99 -7.03 4.72
N LYS A 171 -18.93 -6.49 4.10
CA LYS A 171 -19.02 -5.94 2.74
C LYS A 171 -19.33 -7.03 1.72
N LEU A 172 -18.69 -8.19 1.83
CA LEU A 172 -18.90 -9.31 0.92
C LEU A 172 -20.26 -9.98 1.11
N LEU A 173 -20.79 -10.07 2.34
CA LEU A 173 -22.12 -10.63 2.61
C LEU A 173 -23.26 -9.84 1.96
N ASN A 174 -23.04 -8.56 1.67
CA ASN A 174 -24.00 -7.74 0.91
C ASN A 174 -24.02 -8.06 -0.60
N ILE A 175 -23.12 -8.93 -1.08
CA ILE A 175 -22.89 -9.16 -2.51
C ILE A 175 -22.84 -10.65 -2.88
N LEU A 176 -22.38 -11.51 -1.98
CA LEU A 176 -22.12 -12.94 -2.21
C LEU A 176 -22.83 -13.81 -1.18
N GLU A 177 -22.97 -15.09 -1.49
CA GLU A 177 -23.56 -16.07 -0.59
C GLU A 177 -22.67 -16.33 0.63
N LYS A 178 -23.27 -16.57 1.79
CA LYS A 178 -22.55 -16.71 3.08
C LYS A 178 -21.41 -17.73 3.05
N ASN A 179 -21.60 -18.87 2.37
CA ASN A 179 -20.57 -19.90 2.27
C ASN A 179 -19.38 -19.42 1.42
N GLU A 180 -19.62 -18.73 0.31
CA GLU A 180 -18.57 -18.17 -0.54
C GLU A 180 -17.76 -17.11 0.20
N VAL A 181 -18.42 -16.27 1.01
CA VAL A 181 -17.73 -15.27 1.84
C VAL A 181 -16.81 -15.94 2.85
N LYS A 182 -17.32 -16.95 3.58
CA LYS A 182 -16.54 -17.68 4.58
C LYS A 182 -15.31 -18.36 3.96
N GLU A 183 -15.50 -19.03 2.82
CA GLU A 183 -14.40 -19.68 2.09
C GLU A 183 -13.35 -18.66 1.64
N PHE A 184 -13.78 -17.54 1.06
CA PHE A 184 -12.88 -16.49 0.59
C PHE A 184 -12.10 -15.81 1.72
N ILE A 185 -12.75 -15.47 2.83
CA ILE A 185 -12.09 -14.84 3.98
C ILE A 185 -11.07 -15.80 4.61
N ASN A 186 -11.40 -17.08 4.72
CA ASN A 186 -10.45 -18.11 5.18
C ASN A 186 -9.26 -18.23 4.24
N TYR A 187 -9.51 -18.30 2.93
CA TYR A 187 -8.46 -18.31 1.92
C TYR A 187 -7.55 -17.08 2.04
N ALA A 188 -8.11 -15.88 2.14
CA ALA A 188 -7.35 -14.64 2.24
C ALA A 188 -6.42 -14.62 3.47
N LYS A 189 -6.93 -15.08 4.63
CA LYS A 189 -6.13 -15.21 5.87
C LYS A 189 -5.01 -16.25 5.74
N LEU A 190 -5.30 -17.42 5.18
CA LEU A 190 -4.31 -18.48 4.99
C LEU A 190 -3.22 -18.05 4.01
N ARG A 191 -3.61 -17.45 2.88
CA ARG A 191 -2.69 -16.89 1.89
C ARG A 191 -1.77 -15.84 2.53
N ALA A 192 -2.32 -14.94 3.35
CA ALA A 192 -1.53 -13.92 4.02
C ALA A 192 -0.43 -14.54 4.90
N LYS A 193 -0.78 -15.54 5.71
CA LYS A 193 0.15 -16.27 6.58
C LYS A 193 1.20 -17.07 5.79
N GLU A 194 0.81 -17.67 4.68
CA GLU A 194 1.71 -18.47 3.85
C GLU A 194 2.75 -17.60 3.12
N LEU A 195 2.33 -16.44 2.61
CA LEU A 195 3.19 -15.62 1.74
C LEU A 195 4.05 -14.62 2.51
N SER A 196 3.62 -14.17 3.69
CA SER A 196 4.39 -13.18 4.47
C SER A 196 5.83 -13.63 4.75
N PRO A 197 6.09 -14.87 5.21
CA PRO A 197 7.46 -15.37 5.38
C PRO A 197 8.26 -15.38 4.06
N LYS A 198 7.62 -15.77 2.95
CA LYS A 198 8.28 -15.88 1.64
C LYS A 198 8.80 -14.53 1.14
N TYR A 199 8.11 -13.42 1.45
CA TYR A 199 8.63 -12.09 1.15
C TYR A 199 9.93 -11.81 1.91
N PHE A 200 10.02 -12.17 3.19
CA PHE A 200 11.25 -11.92 3.97
C PHE A 200 12.41 -12.79 3.51
N GLU A 201 12.15 -14.01 3.04
CA GLU A 201 13.15 -14.82 2.31
C GLU A 201 13.62 -14.11 1.04
N PHE A 202 12.69 -13.63 0.21
CA PHE A 202 13.00 -12.91 -1.03
C PHE A 202 13.80 -11.62 -0.77
N ARG A 203 13.46 -10.88 0.28
CA ARG A 203 14.19 -9.68 0.72
C ARG A 203 15.67 -9.99 0.98
N ILE A 204 15.98 -11.13 1.62
CA ILE A 204 17.37 -11.52 1.87
C ILE A 204 18.08 -11.86 0.55
N LEU A 205 17.42 -12.60 -0.35
CA LEU A 205 17.94 -12.88 -1.69
C LEU A 205 18.26 -11.59 -2.45
N TRP A 206 17.36 -10.61 -2.42
CA TRP A 206 17.55 -9.31 -3.05
C TRP A 206 18.79 -8.58 -2.52
N LYS A 207 18.96 -8.53 -1.20
CA LYS A 207 20.13 -7.90 -0.58
C LYS A 207 21.43 -8.61 -0.96
N ASN A 208 21.41 -9.93 -1.08
CA ASN A 208 22.60 -10.69 -1.48
C ASN A 208 22.94 -10.47 -2.96
N LEU A 209 21.94 -10.42 -3.85
CA LEU A 209 22.14 -10.08 -5.26
C LEU A 209 22.89 -8.75 -5.42
N PHE A 210 22.48 -7.69 -4.72
CA PHE A 210 23.18 -6.41 -4.80
C PHE A 210 24.56 -6.39 -4.16
N LYS A 211 24.80 -7.22 -3.13
CA LYS A 211 26.16 -7.38 -2.59
C LYS A 211 27.07 -8.01 -3.63
N ASP A 212 26.60 -8.97 -4.41
CA ASP A 212 27.40 -9.67 -5.40
C ASP A 212 27.62 -8.81 -6.66
N LEU A 213 26.59 -8.13 -7.17
CA LEU A 213 26.72 -7.18 -8.28
C LEU A 213 27.77 -6.09 -8.00
N LYS A 214 27.85 -5.59 -6.76
CA LYS A 214 28.87 -4.61 -6.37
C LYS A 214 30.29 -5.18 -6.41
N LYS A 215 30.48 -6.45 -6.08
CA LYS A 215 31.80 -7.12 -6.15
C LYS A 215 32.25 -7.30 -7.59
N GLU A 216 31.32 -7.53 -8.52
CA GLU A 216 31.63 -7.70 -9.94
C GLU A 216 31.99 -6.38 -10.62
N ILE A 217 31.28 -5.28 -10.31
CA ILE A 217 31.54 -3.95 -10.91
C ILE A 217 32.87 -3.34 -10.42
N LEU A 218 33.37 -3.76 -9.26
CA LEU A 218 34.63 -3.28 -8.67
C LEU A 218 35.86 -4.11 -9.06
N LYS A 219 35.68 -5.15 -9.90
CA LYS A 219 36.76 -5.92 -10.53
C LYS A 219 37.03 -5.36 -11.93
#